data_AF-A0A922YV50-F1
#
_entry.id   AF-A0A922YV50-F1
#
_cell.length_a   1.000
_cell.length_b   1.000
_cell.length_c   1.000
_cell.angle_alpha   90.00
_cell.angle_beta   90.00
_cell.angle_gamma   90.00
#
_symmetry.space_group_name_H-M   'P 1'
#
loop_
_entity.id
_entity.type
_entity.pdbx_description
1 polymer ?
#
loop_
_entity_poly.entity_id
_entity_poly.type
_entity_poly.pdbx_seq_one_letter_code
_entity_poly.pdbx_strand_id
1 'polypeptide(L)'
;MSNVASSFASVKLPTSLVQQAREAAQPQRRSVAGQIEYWATLGRIADETGLTVQEAREAIALYDARHSSPAEDESLDAIEARFMAADSSGRLAQAVRDTVLANRHKAAPSRHAA
;
A
#
# COMPACT_ATOMS: atom_id res chain seq x y z
N MET A 1 -1.60 9.25 52.60
CA MET A 1 -0.46 9.66 51.72
C MET A 1 -0.79 9.21 50.32
N SER A 2 -1.21 10.14 49.46
CA SER A 2 -1.62 9.84 48.09
C SER A 2 -0.38 9.60 47.25
N ASN A 3 -0.18 8.35 46.82
CA ASN A 3 0.91 7.97 45.93
C ASN A 3 0.69 8.68 44.59
N VAL A 4 1.47 9.72 44.29
CA VAL A 4 1.52 10.32 42.96
C VAL A 4 2.31 9.35 42.09
N ALA A 5 1.65 8.27 41.67
CA ALA A 5 2.21 7.32 40.72
C ALA A 5 2.56 8.11 39.46
N SER A 6 3.81 8.01 39.01
CA SER A 6 4.31 8.65 37.80
C SER A 6 3.35 8.41 36.64
N SER A 7 2.85 9.48 36.01
CA SER A 7 1.93 9.42 34.86
C SER A 7 2.61 8.94 33.56
N PHE A 8 3.88 8.53 33.63
CA PHE A 8 4.68 8.12 32.49
C PHE A 8 5.12 6.65 32.66
N ALA A 9 4.90 5.87 31.60
CA ALA A 9 5.35 4.49 31.49
C ALA A 9 6.32 4.35 30.31
N SER A 10 7.37 3.55 30.50
CA SER A 10 8.27 3.17 29.39
C SER A 10 7.78 1.86 28.80
N VAL A 11 7.53 1.85 27.49
CA VAL A 11 7.06 0.67 26.75
C VAL A 11 8.13 0.25 25.75
N LYS A 12 8.48 -1.03 25.72
CA LYS A 12 9.39 -1.58 24.72
C LYS A 12 8.61 -1.84 23.43
N LEU A 13 8.98 -1.11 22.37
CA LEU A 13 8.38 -1.23 21.05
C LEU A 13 9.47 -1.59 20.02
N PRO A 14 9.14 -2.36 18.97
CA PRO A 14 10.06 -2.60 17.86
C PRO A 14 10.51 -1.29 17.21
N THR A 15 11.78 -1.19 16.84
CA THR A 15 12.36 0.02 16.24
C THR A 15 11.65 0.41 14.94
N SER A 16 11.26 -0.56 14.12
CA SER A 16 10.52 -0.34 12.87
C SER A 16 9.17 0.34 13.12
N LEU A 17 8.42 -0.11 14.13
CA LEU A 17 7.14 0.48 14.52
C LEU A 17 7.31 1.92 15.01
N VAL A 18 8.35 2.18 15.81
CA VAL A 18 8.65 3.53 16.30
C VAL A 18 9.00 4.47 15.13
N GLN A 19 9.72 3.98 14.13
CA GLN A 19 10.08 4.74 12.95
C GLN A 19 8.85 5.07 12.07
N GLN A 20 7.99 4.09 11.82
CA GLN A 20 6.72 4.29 11.11
C GLN A 20 5.84 5.32 11.84
N ALA A 21 5.71 5.21 13.16
CA ALA A 21 4.95 6.15 13.96
C ALA A 21 5.54 7.57 13.90
N ARG A 22 6.88 7.70 13.87
CA ARG A 22 7.56 8.99 13.70
C ARG A 22 7.23 9.61 12.35
N GLU A 23 7.35 8.84 11.27
CA GLU A 23 7.06 9.30 9.90
C GLU A 23 5.61 9.75 9.77
N ALA A 24 4.65 8.96 10.26
CA ALA A 24 3.24 9.32 10.26
C ALA A 24 2.91 10.55 11.11
N ALA A 25 3.70 10.83 12.15
CA ALA A 25 3.51 11.96 13.05
C ALA A 25 4.10 13.28 12.49
N GLN A 26 5.12 13.21 11.61
CA GLN A 26 5.81 14.40 11.09
C GLN A 26 4.88 15.43 10.41
N PRO A 27 3.95 15.03 9.52
CA PRO A 27 3.07 16.00 8.83
C PRO A 27 2.23 16.82 9.81
N GLN A 28 1.86 16.22 10.94
CA GLN A 28 1.03 16.83 11.97
C GLN A 28 1.86 17.46 13.09
N ARG A 29 3.20 17.46 12.97
CA ARG A 29 4.16 17.93 13.98
C ARG A 29 3.92 17.32 15.37
N ARG A 30 3.46 16.06 15.41
CA ARG A 30 3.20 15.34 16.66
C ARG A 30 4.43 14.56 17.10
N SER A 31 4.54 14.31 18.40
CA SER A 31 5.51 13.35 18.93
C SER A 31 5.03 11.91 18.66
N VAL A 32 5.93 10.94 18.74
CA VAL A 32 5.56 9.51 18.65
C VAL A 32 4.55 9.15 19.75
N ALA A 33 4.74 9.65 20.98
CA ALA A 33 3.80 9.44 22.07
C ALA A 33 2.41 10.05 21.75
N GLY A 34 2.37 11.28 21.22
CA GLY A 34 1.11 11.90 20.80
C GLY A 34 0.44 11.20 19.62
N GLN A 35 1.22 10.58 18.73
CA GLN A 35 0.68 9.76 17.66
C GLN A 35 0.02 8.47 18.19
N ILE A 36 0.63 7.84 19.20
CA ILE A 36 0.07 6.66 19.86
C ILE A 36 -1.23 7.03 20.59
N GLU A 37 -1.24 8.13 21.34
CA GLU A 37 -2.44 8.63 22.04
C GLU A 37 -3.58 8.96 21.08
N TYR A 38 -3.26 9.58 19.95
CA TYR A 38 -4.23 9.89 18.91
C TYR A 38 -4.89 8.63 18.35
N TRP A 39 -4.10 7.61 17.98
CA TRP A 39 -4.64 6.34 17.49
C TRP A 39 -5.44 5.58 18.55
N ALA A 40 -5.00 5.63 19.82
CA ALA A 40 -5.77 5.03 20.92
C ALA A 40 -7.14 5.71 21.10
N THR A 41 -7.19 7.03 20.95
CA THR A 41 -8.44 7.79 21.02
C THR A 41 -9.36 7.47 19.84
N LEU A 42 -8.82 7.41 18.62
CA LEU A 42 -9.57 7.01 17.44
C LEU A 42 -10.17 5.60 17.59
N GLY A 43 -9.40 4.63 18.10
CA GLY A 43 -9.90 3.27 18.34
C GLY A 43 -11.09 3.25 19.31
N ARG A 44 -11.02 4.02 20.40
CA ARG A 44 -12.14 4.12 21.36
C ARG A 44 -13.39 4.72 20.71
N ILE A 45 -13.23 5.79 19.94
CA ILE A 45 -14.35 6.41 19.22
C ILE A 45 -14.93 5.42 18.21
N ALA A 46 -14.08 4.69 17.48
CA ALA A 46 -14.54 3.68 16.53
C ALA A 46 -15.39 2.60 17.21
N ASP A 47 -14.95 2.08 18.36
CA ASP A 47 -15.72 1.12 19.16
C ASP A 47 -17.06 1.71 19.64
N GLU A 48 -17.07 2.94 20.14
CA GLU A 48 -18.30 3.64 20.60
C GLU A 48 -19.28 3.93 19.47
N THR A 49 -18.77 4.24 18.27
CA THR A 49 -19.57 4.51 17.07
C THR A 49 -20.05 3.25 16.35
N GLY A 50 -19.69 2.07 16.86
CA GLY A 50 -20.18 0.78 16.36
C GLY A 50 -19.37 0.20 15.21
N LEU A 51 -18.16 0.73 14.92
CA LEU A 51 -17.21 -0.02 14.11
C LEU A 51 -16.72 -1.19 14.95
N THR A 52 -17.19 -2.39 14.64
CA THR A 52 -16.86 -3.56 15.46
C THR A 52 -15.38 -3.91 15.28
N VAL A 53 -14.76 -4.42 16.35
CA VAL A 53 -13.40 -4.97 16.30
C VAL A 53 -13.26 -6.02 15.18
N GLN A 54 -14.34 -6.74 14.87
CA GLN A 54 -14.38 -7.74 13.80
C GLN A 54 -14.27 -7.08 12.41
N GLU A 55 -15.06 -6.03 12.13
CA GLU A 55 -14.97 -5.29 10.87
C GLU A 55 -13.61 -4.63 10.68
N ALA A 56 -13.03 -4.07 11.75
CA ALA A 56 -11.68 -3.52 11.72
C ALA A 56 -10.63 -4.60 11.38
N ARG A 57 -10.74 -5.80 11.97
CA ARG A 57 -9.86 -6.94 11.67
C ARG A 57 -10.01 -7.43 10.23
N GLU A 58 -11.24 -7.51 9.72
CA GLU A 58 -11.50 -7.88 8.33
C GLU A 58 -10.92 -6.83 7.38
N ALA A 59 -11.06 -5.55 7.68
CA ALA A 59 -10.45 -4.48 6.90
C ALA A 59 -8.91 -4.56 6.90
N ILE A 60 -8.28 -4.85 8.05
CA ILE A 60 -6.84 -5.08 8.14
C ILE A 60 -6.44 -6.31 7.33
N ALA A 61 -7.14 -7.43 7.46
CA ALA A 61 -6.84 -8.65 6.72
C ALA A 61 -6.99 -8.44 5.20
N LEU A 62 -7.98 -7.67 4.76
CA LEU A 62 -8.13 -7.28 3.36
C LEU A 62 -7.03 -6.32 2.89
N TYR A 63 -6.62 -5.38 3.73
CA TYR A 63 -5.49 -4.50 3.44
C TYR A 63 -4.21 -5.32 3.30
N ASP A 64 -3.92 -6.18 4.27
CA ASP A 64 -2.78 -7.06 4.28
C ASP A 64 -2.83 -8.00 3.07
N ALA A 65 -3.97 -8.60 2.71
CA ALA A 65 -4.05 -9.45 1.52
C ALA A 65 -3.74 -8.69 0.21
N ARG A 66 -4.12 -7.40 0.11
CA ARG A 66 -3.82 -6.55 -1.05
C ARG A 66 -2.35 -6.13 -1.10
N HIS A 67 -1.75 -5.88 0.06
CA HIS A 67 -0.38 -5.37 0.20
C HIS A 67 0.66 -6.46 0.51
N SER A 68 0.21 -7.67 0.84
CA SER A 68 0.99 -8.92 0.93
C SER A 68 1.02 -9.63 -0.42
N SER A 69 0.59 -8.96 -1.50
CA SER A 69 1.15 -9.26 -2.81
C SER A 69 2.65 -9.33 -2.61
N PRO A 70 3.33 -10.43 -2.95
CA PRO A 70 4.77 -10.41 -3.02
C PRO A 70 5.10 -9.40 -4.12
N ALA A 71 5.30 -8.15 -3.71
CA ALA A 71 6.51 -7.45 -4.11
C ALA A 71 7.69 -8.21 -3.48
N GLU A 72 7.84 -9.49 -3.82
CA GLU A 72 9.14 -9.93 -4.25
C GLU A 72 9.43 -8.98 -5.39
N ASP A 73 10.41 -8.11 -5.17
CA ASP A 73 11.04 -7.29 -6.18
C ASP A 73 10.88 -7.98 -7.54
N GLU A 74 10.07 -7.42 -8.44
CA GLU A 74 10.28 -7.71 -9.85
C GLU A 74 11.62 -7.04 -10.15
N SER A 75 12.69 -7.72 -9.73
CA SER A 75 14.04 -7.22 -9.82
C SER A 75 14.29 -6.94 -11.29
N LEU A 76 15.17 -5.98 -11.58
CA LEU A 76 15.52 -5.68 -12.95
C LEU A 76 15.89 -6.97 -13.72
N ASP A 77 16.53 -7.91 -13.03
CA ASP A 77 16.87 -9.24 -13.55
C ASP A 77 15.62 -10.11 -13.86
N ALA A 78 14.58 -10.08 -13.03
CA ALA A 78 13.33 -10.81 -13.29
C ALA A 78 12.58 -10.22 -14.50
N ILE A 79 12.60 -8.90 -14.64
CA ILE A 79 12.03 -8.18 -15.78
C ILE A 79 12.82 -8.51 -17.06
N GLU A 80 14.15 -8.48 -16.98
CA GLU A 80 15.05 -8.82 -18.09
C GLU A 80 14.86 -10.28 -18.52
N ALA A 81 14.83 -11.22 -17.57
CA ALA A 81 14.60 -12.64 -17.86
C ALA A 81 13.24 -12.87 -18.56
N ARG A 82 12.18 -12.20 -18.10
CA ARG A 82 10.86 -12.28 -18.74
C ARG A 82 10.88 -11.69 -20.15
N PHE A 83 11.58 -10.57 -20.35
CA PHE A 83 11.74 -9.93 -21.65
C PHE A 83 12.48 -10.85 -22.63
N MET A 84 13.62 -11.41 -22.23
CA MET A 84 14.41 -12.33 -23.06
C MET A 84 13.64 -13.62 -23.39
N ALA A 85 12.86 -14.14 -22.44
CA ALA A 85 11.98 -15.28 -22.68
C ALA A 85 10.84 -14.94 -23.67
N ALA A 86 10.29 -13.73 -23.62
CA ALA A 86 9.26 -13.27 -24.55
C ALA A 86 9.83 -13.03 -25.96
N ASP A 87 11.06 -12.54 -26.07
CA ASP A 87 11.76 -12.32 -27.34
C ASP A 87 12.13 -13.65 -28.02
N SER A 88 12.82 -14.53 -27.31
CA SER A 88 13.21 -15.86 -27.81
C SER A 88 12.04 -16.76 -28.19
N SER A 89 10.89 -16.63 -27.51
CA SER A 89 9.66 -17.36 -27.86
C SER A 89 8.84 -16.71 -28.97
N GLY A 90 9.25 -15.56 -29.49
CA GLY A 90 8.53 -14.80 -30.52
C GLY A 90 7.24 -14.13 -30.03
N ARG A 91 6.90 -14.27 -28.73
CA ARG A 91 5.73 -13.63 -28.10
C ARG A 91 5.80 -12.12 -28.15
N LEU A 92 7.00 -11.54 -28.00
CA LEU A 92 7.22 -10.10 -28.11
C LEU A 92 6.87 -9.60 -29.53
N ALA A 93 7.36 -10.27 -30.56
CA ALA A 93 7.09 -9.91 -31.95
C ALA A 93 5.60 -10.06 -32.33
N GLN A 94 4.89 -11.02 -31.74
CA GLN A 94 3.44 -11.17 -31.91
C GLN A 94 2.70 -10.00 -31.24
N ALA A 95 3.02 -9.69 -29.99
CA ALA A 95 2.39 -8.59 -29.25
C ALA A 95 2.60 -7.21 -29.93
N VAL A 96 3.78 -6.97 -30.50
CA VAL A 96 4.06 -5.75 -31.28
C VAL A 96 3.19 -5.68 -32.53
N ARG A 97 3.08 -6.78 -33.29
CA ARG A 97 2.22 -6.83 -34.48
C ARG A 97 0.75 -6.58 -34.13
N ASP A 98 0.26 -7.21 -33.08
CA ASP A 98 -1.12 -7.05 -32.62
C ASP A 98 -1.39 -5.59 -32.19
N THR A 99 -0.44 -4.97 -31.49
CA THR A 99 -0.53 -3.55 -31.09
C THR A 99 -0.52 -2.61 -32.29
N VAL A 100 0.35 -2.86 -33.27
CA VAL A 100 0.42 -2.06 -34.52
C VAL A 100 -0.88 -2.18 -35.32
N LEU A 101 -1.43 -3.39 -35.45
CA LEU A 101 -2.72 -3.62 -36.11
C LEU A 101 -3.85 -2.90 -35.38
N ALA A 102 -3.92 -3.02 -34.05
CA ALA A 102 -4.92 -2.33 -33.23
C ALA A 102 -4.83 -0.80 -33.38
N ASN A 103 -3.63 -0.24 -33.37
CA ASN A 103 -3.42 1.20 -33.56
C ASN A 103 -3.76 1.64 -34.99
N ARG A 104 -3.46 0.82 -36.00
CA ARG A 104 -3.84 1.08 -37.39
C ARG A 104 -5.36 1.07 -37.57
N HIS A 105 -6.08 0.18 -36.89
CA HIS A 105 -7.54 0.18 -36.86
C HIS A 105 -8.13 1.42 -36.17
N LYS A 106 -7.50 1.88 -35.08
CA LYS A 106 -7.90 3.13 -34.41
C LYS A 106 -7.58 4.39 -35.24
N ALA A 107 -6.50 4.35 -36.02
CA ALA A 107 -6.04 5.47 -36.84
C ALA A 107 -6.66 5.51 -38.26
N ALA A 108 -7.29 4.43 -38.73
CA ALA A 108 -8.04 4.43 -39.98
C ALA A 108 -9.28 5.33 -39.82
N PRO A 109 -9.37 6.46 -40.56
CA PRO A 109 -10.19 7.59 -40.17
C PRO A 109 -11.68 7.45 -40.48
N SER A 110 -12.47 8.05 -39.59
CA SER A 110 -13.66 8.85 -39.86
C SER A 110 -13.46 9.79 -41.07
N ARG A 111 -13.54 9.26 -42.29
CA ARG A 111 -13.70 10.02 -43.54
C ARG A 111 -15.13 9.84 -44.04
N HIS A 112 -16.09 10.50 -43.42
CA HIS A 112 -17.36 10.88 -44.04
C HIS A 112 -18.10 11.88 -43.15
N ALA A 113 -18.01 13.16 -43.50
CA ALA A 113 -19.03 14.20 -43.31
C ALA A 113 -18.49 15.50 -43.90
N ALA A 114 -18.62 15.63 -45.22
CA ALA A 114 -18.65 16.90 -45.93
C ALA A 114 -19.98 16.94 -46.68
#